data_AF-A0A328TPK9-F1
#
_entry.id   AF-A0A328TPK9-F1
#
_cell.length_a   1.000
_cell.length_b   1.000
_cell.length_c   1.000
_cell.angle_alpha   90.00
_cell.angle_beta   90.00
_cell.angle_gamma   90.00
#
_symmetry.space_group_name_H-M   'P 1'
#
loop_
_entity.id
_entity.type
_entity.pdbx_description
1 polymer ?
#
loop_
_entity_poly.entity_id
_entity_poly.type
_entity_poly.pdbx_seq_one_letter_code
_entity_poly.pdbx_strand_id
1 'polypeptide(L)' 'MAVAAADRLIHHGYIFEVTGENYRKKTSKAAIQQSVK' A
#
# COMPACT_ATOMS: atom_id res chain seq x y z
N MET A 1 -16.56 16.78 -12.39
CA MET A 1 -16.06 15.82 -13.41
C MET A 1 -15.26 14.64 -12.83
N ALA A 2 -14.61 14.75 -11.66
CA ALA A 2 -13.89 13.63 -11.05
C ALA A 2 -14.76 12.42 -10.67
N VAL A 3 -16.03 12.65 -10.31
CA VAL A 3 -16.98 11.61 -9.88
C VAL A 3 -17.29 10.62 -11.01
N ALA A 4 -17.47 11.11 -12.25
CA ALA A 4 -17.75 10.25 -13.40
C ALA A 4 -16.55 9.38 -13.82
N ALA A 5 -15.32 9.84 -13.54
CA ALA A 5 -14.12 9.07 -13.80
C ALA A 5 -13.91 7.97 -12.75
N ALA A 6 -14.17 8.27 -11.47
CA ALA A 6 -14.11 7.29 -10.39
C ALA A 6 -15.17 6.20 -10.55
N ASP A 7 -16.40 6.57 -10.92
CA ASP A 7 -17.50 5.63 -11.17
C ASP A 7 -17.15 4.62 -12.27
N ARG A 8 -16.61 5.10 -13.41
CA ARG A 8 -16.15 4.23 -14.51
C ARG A 8 -15.00 3.30 -14.09
N LEU A 9 -14.10 3.77 -13.22
CA LEU A 9 -12.99 2.97 -12.70
C LEU A 9 -13.49 1.86 -11.76
N ILE A 10 -14.48 2.15 -10.93
CA ILE A 10 -15.07 1.20 -9.99
C ILE A 10 -15.96 0.19 -10.73
N HIS A 11 -16.66 0.60 -11.79
CA HIS A 11 -17.57 -0.27 -12.53
C HIS A 11 -16.86 -1.41 -13.29
N HIS A 12 -15.67 -1.15 -13.82
CA HIS A 12 -14.88 -2.14 -14.58
C HIS A 12 -13.59 -2.60 -13.87
N GLY A 13 -13.29 -2.03 -12.71
CA GLY A 13 -12.07 -2.31 -11.96
C GLY A 13 -12.26 -3.38 -10.88
N TYR A 14 -11.16 -4.03 -10.52
CA TYR A 14 -11.10 -4.88 -9.34
C TYR A 14 -10.52 -4.09 -8.17
N ILE A 15 -11.16 -4.18 -7.00
CA ILE A 15 -10.71 -3.52 -5.77
C ILE A 15 -10.00 -4.57 -4.89
N PHE A 16 -8.77 -4.26 -4.50
CA PHE A 16 -8.00 -5.08 -3.57
C PHE A 16 -7.78 -4.31 -2.27
N GLU A 17 -8.24 -4.88 -1.17
CA GLU A 17 -7.92 -4.36 0.16
C GLU A 17 -6.51 -4.83 0.55
N VAL A 18 -5.58 -3.88 0.63
CA VAL A 18 -4.20 -4.16 1.00
C VAL A 18 -4.07 -4.03 2.52
N THR A 19 -3.59 -5.09 3.17
CA THR A 19 -3.33 -5.13 4.62
C THR A 19 -1.84 -5.38 4.88
N GLY A 20 -1.40 -5.10 6.11
CA GLY A 20 -0.01 -5.28 6.55
C GLY A 20 0.76 -3.97 6.76
N GLU A 21 1.95 -4.07 7.35
CA GLU A 21 2.78 -2.90 7.59
C GLU A 21 3.45 -2.41 6.31
N ASN A 22 3.74 -1.10 6.26
CA ASN A 22 4.49 -0.52 5.15
C ASN A 22 5.85 -1.22 5.01
N TYR A 23 6.10 -1.76 3.82
CA TYR A 23 7.34 -2.45 3.45
C TYR A 23 8.60 -1.66 3.83
N ARG A 24 8.64 -0.35 3.56
CA ARG A 24 9.79 0.50 3.89
C ARG A 24 10.03 0.56 5.40
N LYS A 25 8.97 0.64 6.20
CA LYS A 25 9.08 0.62 7.67
C LYS A 25 9.63 -0.72 8.17
N LYS A 26 9.19 -1.83 7.57
CA LYS A 26 9.71 -3.17 7.88
C LYS A 26 11.20 -3.29 7.60
N THR A 27 11.65 -2.83 6.43
CA THR A 27 13.06 -2.87 6.03
C THR A 27 13.93 -1.97 6.91
N SER A 28 13.45 -0.77 7.27
CA SER A 28 14.18 0.10 8.20
C SER A 28 14.33 -0.53 9.59
N LYS A 29 13.28 -1.16 10.14
CA LYS A 29 13.38 -1.89 11.41
C LYS A 29 14.38 -3.05 11.34
N ALA A 30 14.36 -3.80 10.25
CA ALA A 30 15.29 -4.91 10.03
C ALA A 30 16.74 -4.44 9.92
N ALA A 31 16.99 -3.33 9.21
CA ALA A 31 18.32 -2.72 9.10
C ALA A 31 18.84 -2.20 10.45
N ILE A 32 17.97 -1.57 11.24
CA ILE A 32 18.32 -1.11 12.61
C ILE A 32 18.63 -2.31 13.52
N GLN A 33 17.85 -3.39 13.44
CA GLN A 33 18.14 -4.60 14.21
C GLN A 33 19.44 -5.29 13.79
N GLN A 34 19.80 -5.24 12.50
CA GLN A 34 21.08 -5.75 12.01
C GLN A 34 22.26 -4.88 12.44
N SER A 35 22.09 -3.56 12.58
CA SER A 35 23.15 -2.67 13.06
C SER A 35 23.34 -2.69 14.58
N VAL A 36 22.37 -3.20 15.34
CA VAL A 36 22.41 -3.32 16.81
C VAL A 36 22.98 -4.67 17.28
N LYS A 37 23.14 -5.64 16.36
CA LYS A 37 23.87 -6.90 16.60
C LYS A 37 25.36 -6.73 16.38
#